data_AF-A0A932UAS4-F1
#
_entry.id   AF-A0A932UAS4-F1
#
_cell.length_a   1.000
_cell.length_b   1.000
_cell.length_c   1.000
_cell.angle_alpha   90.00
_cell.angle_beta   90.00
_cell.angle_gamma   90.00
#
_symmetry.space_group_name_H-M   'P 1'
#
loop_
_entity.id
_entity.type
_entity.pdbx_description
1 polymer ?
#
loop_
_entity_poly.entity_id
_entity_poly.type
_entity_poly.pdbx_seq_one_letter_code
_entity_poly.pdbx_strand_id
1 'polypeptide(L)'
;MIKRPYMLWDTDTENRIGAYETEAAALAVVRNAAQRNGPDRVRTFSLYVADANDEFEYVAHGAALLRRAQQAAANSSYAASV
;
A
#
# COMPACT_ATOMS: atom_id res chain seq x y z
N MET A 1 6.45 -13.70 17.30
CA MET A 1 5.75 -13.68 16.00
C MET A 1 6.53 -12.72 15.10
N ILE A 2 7.16 -13.20 14.03
CA ILE A 2 7.92 -12.34 13.12
C ILE A 2 6.90 -11.49 12.36
N LYS A 3 6.92 -10.17 12.54
CA LYS A 3 6.09 -9.24 11.77
C LYS A 3 6.68 -9.15 10.37
N ARG A 4 5.91 -9.53 9.35
CA ARG A 4 6.32 -9.48 7.95
C ARG A 4 6.07 -8.08 7.38
N PRO A 5 7.07 -7.44 6.77
CA PRO A 5 6.89 -6.10 6.24
C PRO A 5 6.07 -6.10 4.94
N TYR A 6 5.26 -5.07 4.78
CA TYR A 6 4.64 -4.68 3.53
C TYR A 6 5.59 -3.77 2.78
N MET A 7 5.96 -4.14 1.55
CA MET A 7 6.88 -3.37 0.73
C MET A 7 6.13 -2.65 -0.39
N LEU A 8 6.25 -1.32 -0.41
CA LEU A 8 5.69 -0.47 -1.45
C LEU A 8 6.80 -0.11 -2.45
N TRP A 9 6.52 -0.31 -3.73
CA TRP A 9 7.45 -0.09 -4.83
C TRP A 9 6.83 0.82 -5.88
N ASP A 10 7.65 1.66 -6.50
CA ASP A 10 7.36 2.31 -7.77
C ASP A 10 7.97 1.44 -8.88
N THR A 11 7.15 0.71 -9.62
CA THR A 11 7.63 -0.25 -10.63
C THR A 11 8.15 0.40 -11.90
N ASP A 12 7.82 1.67 -12.13
CA ASP A 12 8.33 2.41 -13.30
C ASP A 12 9.79 2.84 -13.09
N THR A 13 10.13 3.19 -11.85
CA THR A 13 11.51 3.58 -11.49
C THR A 13 12.28 2.47 -10.78
N GLU A 14 11.67 1.29 -10.61
CA GLU A 14 12.19 0.16 -9.84
C GLU A 14 12.62 0.52 -8.40
N ASN A 15 12.06 1.60 -7.85
CA ASN A 15 12.45 2.10 -6.53
C ASN A 15 11.51 1.59 -5.45
N ARG A 16 12.11 1.11 -4.35
CA ARG A 16 11.35 0.85 -3.12
C ARG A 16 11.01 2.17 -2.46
N ILE A 17 9.71 2.46 -2.38
CA ILE A 17 9.17 3.65 -1.71
C ILE A 17 9.30 3.49 -0.18
N GLY A 18 9.02 2.30 0.34
CA GLY A 18 9.13 2.04 1.77
C GLY A 18 8.78 0.61 2.17
N ALA A 19 9.09 0.28 3.42
CA ALA A 19 8.67 -0.95 4.09
C ALA A 19 7.87 -0.58 5.34
N TYR A 20 6.75 -1.27 5.56
CA TYR A 20 5.78 -0.92 6.58
C TYR A 20 5.39 -2.14 7.40
N GLU A 21 5.12 -1.96 8.70
CA GLU A 21 4.71 -3.08 9.55
C GLU A 21 3.29 -3.58 9.26
N THR A 22 2.44 -2.72 8.70
CA THR A 22 1.03 -3.05 8.43
C THR A 22 0.63 -2.60 7.04
N GLU A 23 -0.34 -3.32 6.48
CA GLU A 23 -0.95 -2.96 5.20
C GLU A 23 -1.55 -1.54 5.27
N ALA A 24 -2.22 -1.21 6.36
CA ALA A 24 -2.86 0.09 6.57
C ALA A 24 -1.85 1.25 6.49
N ALA A 25 -0.65 1.08 7.04
CA ALA A 25 0.41 2.09 6.97
C ALA A 25 0.90 2.28 5.52
N ALA A 26 1.08 1.20 4.76
CA ALA A 26 1.45 1.29 3.35
C ALA A 26 0.34 1.97 2.51
N LEU A 27 -0.92 1.58 2.71
CA LEU A 27 -2.07 2.14 2.01
C LEU A 27 -2.27 3.63 2.34
N ALA A 28 -1.95 4.07 3.56
CA ALA A 28 -1.98 5.49 3.92
C ALA A 28 -0.99 6.32 3.08
N VAL A 29 0.18 5.77 2.75
CA VAL A 29 1.17 6.42 1.87
C VAL A 29 0.66 6.50 0.44
N VAL A 30 0.05 5.42 -0.09
CA VAL A 30 -0.57 5.42 -1.43
C VAL A 30 -1.64 6.50 -1.53
N ARG A 31 -2.54 6.58 -0.54
CA ARG A 31 -3.59 7.60 -0.50
C ARG A 31 -3.01 9.01 -0.48
N ASN A 32 -2.01 9.25 0.36
CA ASN A 32 -1.38 10.57 0.49
C ASN A 32 -0.68 10.96 -0.83
N ALA A 33 0.03 10.03 -1.47
CA ALA A 33 0.64 10.24 -2.79
C ALA A 33 -0.40 10.60 -3.85
N ALA A 34 -1.54 9.89 -3.89
CA ALA A 34 -2.62 10.19 -4.83
C ALA A 34 -3.30 11.53 -4.55
N GLN A 35 -3.46 11.92 -3.27
CA GLN A 35 -4.02 13.21 -2.88
C GLN A 35 -3.12 14.39 -3.26
N ARG A 36 -1.80 14.23 -3.11
CA ARG A 36 -0.83 15.29 -3.39
C ARG A 36 -0.50 15.44 -4.87
N ASN A 37 -0.37 14.31 -5.59
CA ASN A 37 0.20 14.29 -6.94
C ASN A 37 -0.81 13.82 -8.01
N GLY A 38 -2.05 13.53 -7.62
CA GLY A 38 -3.08 12.97 -8.48
C GLY A 38 -3.03 11.43 -8.56
N PRO A 39 -4.14 10.80 -8.94
CA PRO A 39 -4.27 9.34 -8.98
C PRO A 39 -3.38 8.68 -10.05
N ASP A 40 -2.96 9.43 -11.08
CA ASP A 40 -2.06 8.89 -12.09
C ASP A 40 -0.66 8.59 -11.53
N ARG A 41 -0.20 9.33 -10.52
CA ARG A 41 1.13 9.10 -9.92
C ARG A 41 1.26 7.73 -9.28
N VAL A 42 0.16 7.15 -8.79
CA VAL A 42 0.16 5.85 -8.12
C VAL A 42 -0.09 4.68 -9.08
N ARG A 43 -0.26 4.92 -10.39
CA ARG A 43 -0.49 3.85 -11.37
C ARG A 43 0.67 2.87 -11.46
N THR A 44 1.87 3.31 -11.12
CA THR A 44 3.08 2.50 -11.14
C THR A 44 3.39 1.89 -9.78
N PHE A 45 2.55 2.11 -8.76
CA PHE A 45 2.84 1.62 -7.42
C PHE A 45 2.39 0.17 -7.27
N SER A 46 3.22 -0.66 -6.66
CA SER A 46 2.93 -2.05 -6.29
C SER A 46 3.18 -2.29 -4.81
N LEU A 47 2.26 -3.03 -4.17
CA LEU A 47 2.38 -3.46 -2.79
C LEU A 47 2.61 -4.97 -2.74
N TYR A 48 3.60 -5.37 -1.96
CA TYR A 48 3.94 -6.76 -1.67
C TYR A 48 3.97 -6.98 -0.17
N VAL A 49 3.84 -8.23 0.27
CA VAL A 49 4.07 -8.65 1.65
C VAL A 49 5.09 -9.79 1.65
N ALA A 50 6.04 -9.77 2.58
CA ALA A 50 6.96 -10.89 2.73
C ALA A 50 6.20 -12.11 3.28
N ASP A 51 6.48 -13.31 2.77
CA ASP A 51 5.86 -14.56 3.21
C ASP A 51 6.69 -15.24 4.32
N ALA A 52 6.53 -16.56 4.53
CA ALA A 52 7.29 -17.31 5.54
C ALA A 52 8.74 -17.59 5.14
N ASN A 53 9.04 -17.53 3.84
CA ASN A 53 10.28 -17.91 3.21
C ASN A 53 11.08 -16.68 2.73
N ASP A 54 10.69 -15.48 3.18
CA ASP A 54 11.18 -14.18 2.69
C ASP A 54 10.92 -13.95 1.18
N GLU A 55 9.95 -14.66 0.60
CA GLU A 55 9.44 -14.39 -0.74
C GLU A 55 8.39 -13.27 -0.71
N PHE A 56 8.26 -12.53 -1.81
CA PHE A 56 7.31 -11.43 -1.92
C PHE A 56 6.00 -11.88 -2.54
N GLU A 57 4.95 -11.94 -1.73
CA GLU A 57 3.59 -12.14 -2.21
C GLU A 57 3.00 -10.81 -2.69
N TYR A 58 2.44 -10.81 -3.89
CA TYR A 58 1.82 -9.64 -4.50
C TYR A 58 0.46 -9.33 -3.85
N VAL A 59 0.25 -8.08 -3.43
CA VAL A 59 -1.01 -7.63 -2.82
C VAL A 59 -1.88 -6.89 -3.83
N ALA A 60 -1.36 -5.81 -4.43
CA ALA A 60 -2.09 -5.00 -5.42
C ALA A 60 -1.16 -4.01 -6.16
N HIS A 61 -1.61 -3.56 -7.33
CA HIS A 61 -0.91 -2.58 -8.18
C HIS A 61 -1.86 -1.49 -8.69
N GLY A 62 -1.31 -0.30 -8.92
CA GLY A 62 -1.94 0.79 -9.64
C GLY A 62 -3.33 1.14 -9.13
N ALA A 63 -4.32 1.11 -10.04
CA ALA A 63 -5.71 1.45 -9.71
C ALA A 63 -6.34 0.51 -8.66
N ALA A 64 -5.96 -0.78 -8.64
CA ALA A 64 -6.45 -1.73 -7.64
C ALA A 64 -5.90 -1.38 -6.25
N LEU A 65 -4.62 -0.99 -6.18
CA LEU A 65 -3.98 -0.53 -4.95
C LEU A 65 -4.61 0.77 -4.42
N LEU A 66 -4.88 1.74 -5.31
CA LEU A 66 -5.55 2.97 -4.95
C LEU A 66 -6.97 2.73 -4.41
N ARG A 67 -7.76 1.87 -5.06
CA ARG A 67 -9.10 1.50 -4.59
C ARG A 67 -9.05 0.88 -3.20
N ARG A 68 -8.08 -0.01 -2.98
CA ARG A 68 -7.87 -0.66 -1.68
C ARG A 68 -7.50 0.34 -0.59
N ALA A 69 -6.66 1.33 -0.91
CA ALA A 69 -6.33 2.42 0.01
C ALA A 69 -7.53 3.30 0.37
N GLN A 70 -8.44 3.54 -0.58
CA GLN A 70 -9.69 4.27 -0.34
C GLN A 70 -10.65 3.48 0.57
N GLN A 71 -10.80 2.17 0.32
CA GLN A 71 -11.64 1.28 1.13
C GLN A 71 -11.12 1.16 2.57
N ALA A 72 -9.80 1.00 2.75
CA ALA A 72 -9.20 0.95 4.08
C ALA A 72 -9.50 2.23 4.89
N ALA A 73 -9.46 3.40 4.25
CA ALA A 73 -9.79 4.66 4.89
C ALA A 73 -11.26 4.73 5.35
N ALA A 74 -12.19 4.31 4.49
CA ALA A 74 -13.63 4.29 4.79
C ALA A 74 -13.94 3.38 6.00
N ASN A 75 -13.28 2.21 6.05
CA ASN A 75 -13.46 1.26 7.14
C ASN A 75 -12.88 1.79 8.46
N SER A 76 -11.75 2.50 8.42
CA SER A 76 -11.18 3.15 9.61
C SER A 76 -12.06 4.30 10.13
N SER A 77 -12.68 5.09 9.25
CA SER A 77 -13.61 6.15 9.67
C SER A 77 -14.90 5.61 10.28
N TYR A 78 -15.37 4.46 9.81
CA TYR A 78 -16.53 3.80 10.39
C TYR A 78 -16.21 3.27 11.80
N ALA A 79 -15.08 2.56 11.97
CA ALA A 79 -14.66 2.02 13.27
C ALA A 79 -14.35 3.09 14.34
N ALA A 80 -13.99 4.31 13.94
CA ALA A 80 -13.73 5.42 14.87
C ALA A 80 -15.01 6.18 15.31
N SER A 81 -16.16 5.89 14.68
CA SER A 81 -17.43 6.58 14.92
C SER A 81 -18.45 5.74 15.71
N VAL A 82 -18.03 4.57 16.22
CA VAL A 82 -18.83 3.63 17.05
C VAL A 82 -18.21 3.52 18.42
#